data_AF-A0A6N9QVQ3-F1
#
_entry.id   AF-A0A6N9QVQ3-F1
#
_cell.length_a   1.000
_cell.length_b   1.000
_cell.length_c   1.000
_cell.angle_alpha   90.00
_cell.angle_beta   90.00
_cell.angle_gamma   90.00
#
_symmetry.space_group_name_H-M   'P 1'
#
loop_
_entity.id
_entity.type
_entity.pdbx_description
1 polymer ?
#
loop_
_entity_poly.entity_id
_entity_poly.type
_entity_poly.pdbx_seq_one_letter_code
_entity_poly.pdbx_strand_id
1 'polypeptide(L)'
;MNLLRTLVTASAGAYTANCALGASVAARWVDTSNVRWIHHGLYITTSAVTAAACVAAVRERSPVAAVLAPAVVPLFLLQRHGARPLRRHTRDALAAAPCYVAGLALAWR
;
A
#
# COMPACT_ATOMS: atom_id res chain seq x y z
N MET A 1 20.71 -2.48 6.45
CA MET A 1 19.50 -3.13 5.90
C MET A 1 19.72 -3.32 4.40
N ASN A 2 19.42 -4.50 3.82
CA ASN A 2 19.42 -4.69 2.36
C ASN A 2 18.31 -3.81 1.73
N LEU A 3 18.57 -3.26 0.53
CA LEU A 3 17.63 -2.48 -0.28
C LEU A 3 16.22 -3.08 -0.34
N LEU A 4 16.06 -4.37 -0.65
CA LEU A 4 14.77 -5.06 -0.70
C LEU A 4 14.03 -4.97 0.64
N ARG A 5 14.71 -5.23 1.76
CA ARG A 5 14.11 -5.13 3.10
C ARG A 5 13.66 -3.70 3.39
N THR A 6 14.46 -2.71 3.01
CA THR A 6 14.10 -1.28 3.14
C THR A 6 12.87 -0.94 2.30
N LEU A 7 12.82 -1.36 1.04
CA LEU A 7 11.69 -1.08 0.13
C LEU A 7 10.39 -1.75 0.59
N VAL A 8 10.44 -3.00 1.04
CA VAL A 8 9.27 -3.71 1.58
C VAL A 8 8.78 -3.07 2.87
N THR A 9 9.69 -2.66 3.75
CA THR A 9 9.32 -1.97 4.99
C THR A 9 8.70 -0.60 4.69
N ALA A 10 9.28 0.14 3.74
CA ALA A 10 8.76 1.43 3.30
C ALA A 10 7.41 1.32 2.60
N SER A 11 7.19 0.31 1.76
CA SER A 11 5.90 0.09 1.09
C SER A 11 4.80 -0.28 2.08
N ALA A 12 5.09 -1.18 3.03
CA ALA A 12 4.17 -1.54 4.11
C ALA A 12 3.85 -0.33 5.00
N GLY A 13 4.88 0.45 5.39
CA GLY A 13 4.69 1.66 6.20
C GLY A 13 3.86 2.73 5.48
N ALA A 14 4.12 2.99 4.20
CA ALA A 14 3.33 3.91 3.39
C ALA A 14 1.88 3.46 3.26
N TYR A 15 1.65 2.16 3.00
CA TYR A 15 0.31 1.57 2.95
C TYR A 15 -0.44 1.73 4.28
N THR A 16 0.20 1.41 5.41
CA THR A 16 -0.40 1.56 6.74
C THR A 16 -0.73 3.02 7.04
N ALA A 17 0.17 3.96 6.74
CA ALA A 17 -0.09 5.38 6.91
C ALA A 17 -1.27 5.86 6.05
N ASN A 18 -1.37 5.39 4.81
CA ASN A 18 -2.46 5.72 3.91
C ASN A 18 -3.81 5.19 4.42
N CYS A 19 -3.84 3.94 4.91
CA CYS A 19 -5.03 3.35 5.53
C CYS A 19 -5.42 4.08 6.82
N ALA A 20 -4.45 4.43 7.68
CA ALA A 20 -4.68 5.15 8.93
C ALA A 20 -5.28 6.54 8.67
N LEU A 21 -4.77 7.27 7.67
CA LEU A 21 -5.34 8.54 7.25
C LEU A 21 -6.77 8.38 6.74
N GLY A 22 -7.01 7.41 5.84
CA GLY A 22 -8.35 7.14 5.31
C GLY A 22 -9.36 6.76 6.40
N ALA A 23 -8.96 5.92 7.35
CA ALA A 23 -9.78 5.55 8.51
C ALA A 23 -10.06 6.74 9.43
N SER A 24 -9.06 7.58 9.70
CA SER A 24 -9.21 8.78 10.54
C SER A 24 -10.17 9.80 9.93
N VAL A 25 -10.13 9.98 8.62
CA VAL A 25 -11.08 10.82 7.88
C VAL A 25 -12.49 10.22 7.92
N ALA A 26 -12.61 8.91 7.70
CA ALA A 26 -13.90 8.22 7.77
C ALA A 26 -14.54 8.27 9.18
N ALA A 27 -13.72 8.20 10.23
CA ALA A 27 -14.12 8.32 11.62
C ALA A 27 -14.34 9.78 12.07
N ARG A 28 -14.11 10.77 11.19
CA ARG A 28 -14.15 12.21 11.47
C ARG A 28 -13.18 12.67 12.58
N TRP A 29 -12.09 11.92 12.80
CA TRP A 29 -11.02 12.32 13.72
C TRP A 29 -10.10 13.37 13.11
N VAL A 30 -9.97 13.36 11.78
CA VAL A 30 -9.15 14.30 11.02
C VAL A 30 -9.97 14.84 9.86
N ASP A 31 -9.95 16.16 9.67
CA ASP A 31 -10.50 16.81 8.49
C ASP A 31 -9.38 17.15 7.51
N THR A 32 -9.38 16.49 6.34
CA THR A 32 -8.44 16.75 5.25
C THR A 32 -9.07 17.57 4.13
N SER A 33 -10.22 18.21 4.34
CA SER A 33 -10.96 18.93 3.28
C SER A 33 -10.12 19.98 2.54
N ASN A 34 -9.23 20.67 3.26
CA ASN A 34 -8.31 21.67 2.69
C ASN A 34 -7.00 21.07 2.16
N VAL A 35 -6.71 19.80 2.46
CA VAL A 35 -5.45 19.12 2.13
C VAL A 35 -5.69 17.70 1.59
N ARG A 36 -6.73 17.53 0.76
CA ARG A 36 -7.12 16.23 0.19
C ARG A 36 -6.00 15.59 -0.63
N TRP A 37 -5.10 16.42 -1.16
CA TRP A 37 -3.92 15.97 -1.89
C TRP A 37 -2.99 15.10 -1.05
N ILE A 38 -2.97 15.23 0.28
CA ILE A 38 -2.10 14.42 1.17
C ILE A 38 -2.44 12.94 1.03
N HIS A 39 -3.74 12.61 1.02
CA HIS A 39 -4.17 11.22 0.85
C HIS A 39 -3.76 10.66 -0.53
N HIS A 40 -3.91 11.47 -1.58
CA HIS A 40 -3.43 11.07 -2.92
C HIS A 40 -1.90 10.97 -2.99
N GLY A 41 -1.16 11.87 -2.35
CA GLY A 41 0.30 11.83 -2.27
C GLY A 41 0.80 10.57 -1.54
N LEU A 42 0.15 10.20 -0.44
CA LEU A 42 0.42 8.93 0.26
C LEU A 42 0.09 7.72 -0.61
N TYR A 43 -1.02 7.75 -1.35
CA TYR A 43 -1.36 6.68 -2.29
C TYR A 43 -0.33 6.53 -3.41
N ILE A 44 0.11 7.64 -4.03
CA ILE A 44 1.15 7.63 -5.07
C ILE A 44 2.47 7.10 -4.51
N THR A 45 2.85 7.54 -3.31
CA THR A 45 4.05 7.07 -2.61
C THR A 45 3.98 5.58 -2.34
N THR A 46 2.84 5.10 -1.83
CA THR A 46 2.59 3.67 -1.59
C THR A 46 2.75 2.86 -2.89
N SER A 47 2.12 3.30 -3.97
CA SER A 47 2.17 2.63 -5.27
C SER A 47 3.60 2.62 -5.86
N ALA A 48 4.30 3.74 -5.81
CA ALA A 48 5.67 3.86 -6.34
C ALA A 48 6.66 2.98 -5.57
N VAL A 49 6.63 3.02 -4.24
CA VAL A 49 7.53 2.22 -3.40
C VAL A 49 7.18 0.74 -3.49
N THR A 50 5.91 0.37 -3.62
CA THR A 50 5.49 -1.02 -3.86
C THR A 50 5.99 -1.53 -5.20
N ALA A 51 5.89 -0.74 -6.26
CA ALA A 51 6.43 -1.10 -7.57
C ALA A 51 7.96 -1.30 -7.50
N ALA A 52 8.68 -0.39 -6.82
CA ALA A 52 10.12 -0.51 -6.61
C ALA A 52 10.48 -1.79 -5.81
N ALA A 53 9.72 -2.11 -4.77
CA ALA A 53 9.89 -3.33 -3.98
C ALA A 53 9.67 -4.60 -4.83
N CYS A 54 8.64 -4.62 -5.68
CA CYS A 54 8.41 -5.73 -6.61
C CYS A 54 9.56 -5.89 -7.61
N VAL A 55 10.05 -4.79 -8.19
CA VAL A 55 11.19 -4.83 -9.12
C VAL A 55 12.44 -5.36 -8.42
N ALA A 56 12.76 -4.86 -7.22
CA ALA A 56 13.88 -5.35 -6.42
C ALA A 56 13.74 -6.85 -6.11
N ALA A 57 12.54 -7.30 -5.68
CA ALA A 57 12.29 -8.70 -5.36
C ALA A 57 12.47 -9.62 -6.57
N VAL A 58 12.01 -9.21 -7.75
CA VAL A 58 12.21 -9.95 -9.01
C VAL A 58 13.69 -10.00 -9.38
N ARG A 59 14.42 -8.88 -9.28
CA ARG A 59 15.86 -8.82 -9.58
C ARG A 59 16.69 -9.70 -8.64
N GLU A 60 16.32 -9.77 -7.37
CA GLU A 60 16.98 -10.58 -6.36
C GLU A 60 16.47 -12.05 -6.34
N ARG A 61 15.52 -12.41 -7.21
CA ARG A 61 14.86 -13.74 -7.24
C ARG A 61 14.29 -14.15 -5.86
N SER A 62 13.78 -13.17 -5.12
CA SER A 62 13.26 -13.36 -3.77
C SER A 62 11.82 -13.87 -3.78
N PRO A 63 11.43 -14.78 -2.84
CA PRO A 63 10.04 -15.22 -2.69
C PRO A 63 9.08 -14.08 -2.34
N VAL A 64 9.60 -12.93 -1.87
CA VAL A 64 8.83 -11.70 -1.65
C VAL A 64 8.07 -11.28 -2.92
N ALA A 65 8.63 -11.52 -4.11
CA ALA A 65 7.99 -11.14 -5.36
C ALA A 65 6.61 -11.81 -5.54
N ALA A 66 6.51 -13.10 -5.18
CA ALA A 66 5.28 -13.87 -5.34
C ALA A 66 4.16 -13.40 -4.41
N VAL A 67 4.50 -12.93 -3.21
CA VAL A 67 3.51 -12.50 -2.20
C VAL A 67 3.16 -11.01 -2.31
N LEU A 68 4.09 -10.17 -2.78
CA LEU A 68 3.88 -8.73 -2.86
C LEU A 68 3.26 -8.30 -4.19
N ALA A 69 3.59 -8.96 -5.30
CA ALA A 69 3.06 -8.61 -6.63
C ALA A 69 1.52 -8.58 -6.71
N PRO A 70 0.76 -9.48 -6.06
CA PRO A 70 -0.69 -9.41 -6.07
C PRO A 70 -1.26 -8.11 -5.47
N ALA A 71 -0.52 -7.36 -4.64
CA ALA A 71 -0.93 -6.07 -4.10
C ALA A 71 -1.15 -4.99 -5.18
N VAL A 72 -0.54 -5.14 -6.36
CA VAL A 72 -0.71 -4.21 -7.48
C VAL A 72 -2.16 -4.20 -7.98
N VAL A 73 -2.85 -5.33 -7.93
CA VAL A 73 -4.26 -5.46 -8.36
C VAL A 73 -5.19 -4.58 -7.52
N PRO A 74 -5.29 -4.72 -6.19
CA PRO A 74 -6.13 -3.86 -5.38
C PRO A 74 -5.72 -2.38 -5.44
N LEU A 75 -4.42 -2.07 -5.55
CA LEU A 75 -3.98 -0.69 -5.78
C LEU A 75 -4.55 -0.12 -7.08
N PHE A 76 -4.50 -0.87 -8.17
CA PHE A 76 -5.09 -0.46 -9.44
C PHE A 76 -6.62 -0.31 -9.36
N LEU A 77 -7.30 -1.23 -8.67
CA LEU A 77 -8.74 -1.16 -8.47
C LEU A 77 -9.16 0.08 -7.66
N LEU A 78 -8.37 0.49 -6.65
CA LEU A 78 -8.62 1.72 -5.91
C LEU A 78 -8.62 2.95 -6.82
N GLN A 79 -7.69 3.02 -7.78
CA GLN A 79 -7.65 4.11 -8.76
C GLN A 79 -8.85 4.06 -9.71
N ARG A 80 -9.18 2.87 -10.22
CA ARG A 80 -10.25 2.68 -11.21
C ARG A 80 -11.65 2.92 -10.63
N HIS A 81 -11.91 2.45 -9.41
CA HIS A 81 -13.22 2.48 -8.78
C HIS A 81 -13.52 3.80 -8.06
N GLY A 82 -12.51 4.63 -7.81
CA GLY A 82 -12.65 5.88 -7.05
C GLY A 82 -13.04 5.66 -5.59
N ALA A 83 -13.30 6.75 -4.88
CA ALA A 83 -13.53 6.75 -3.43
C ALA A 83 -14.97 6.40 -3.02
N ARG A 84 -15.91 6.30 -3.96
CA ARG A 84 -17.33 6.02 -3.69
C ARG A 84 -17.86 4.85 -4.52
N PRO A 85 -18.71 3.98 -3.94
CA PRO A 85 -19.13 3.95 -2.53
C PRO A 85 -17.99 3.51 -1.59
N LEU A 86 -17.96 4.08 -0.38
CA LEU A 86 -16.85 3.90 0.57
C LEU A 86 -16.60 2.43 0.91
N ARG A 87 -17.66 1.61 1.05
CA ARG A 87 -17.54 0.17 1.30
C ARG A 87 -16.68 -0.57 0.27
N ARG A 88 -16.83 -0.24 -1.03
CA ARG A 88 -16.02 -0.85 -2.09
C ARG A 88 -14.57 -0.42 -1.98
N HIS A 89 -14.34 0.87 -1.76
CA HIS A 89 -13.01 1.42 -1.60
C HIS A 89 -12.28 0.79 -0.40
N THR A 90 -12.94 0.67 0.75
CA THR A 90 -12.39 -0.02 1.93
C THR A 90 -12.10 -1.50 1.64
N ARG A 91 -12.97 -2.19 0.92
CA ARG A 91 -12.74 -3.61 0.55
C ARG A 91 -11.51 -3.76 -0.33
N ASP A 92 -11.37 -2.92 -1.36
CA ASP A 92 -10.23 -2.96 -2.27
C ASP A 92 -8.94 -2.63 -1.51
N ALA A 93 -8.97 -1.66 -0.58
CA ALA A 93 -7.83 -1.36 0.28
C ALA A 93 -7.44 -2.55 1.16
N LEU A 94 -8.40 -3.18 1.84
CA LEU A 94 -8.15 -4.32 2.73
C LEU A 94 -7.65 -5.56 1.97
N ALA A 95 -8.06 -5.74 0.71
CA ALA A 95 -7.58 -6.85 -0.12
C ALA A 95 -6.06 -6.81 -0.36
N ALA A 96 -5.43 -5.63 -0.27
CA ALA A 96 -3.98 -5.49 -0.38
C ALA A 96 -3.23 -5.89 0.91
N ALA A 97 -3.87 -5.82 2.07
CA ALA A 97 -3.21 -5.98 3.37
C ALA A 97 -2.44 -7.31 3.53
N PRO A 98 -2.98 -8.49 3.13
CA PRO A 98 -2.27 -9.75 3.27
C PRO A 98 -0.93 -9.78 2.52
N CYS A 99 -0.85 -9.11 1.37
CA CYS A 99 0.36 -9.05 0.55
C CYS A 99 1.48 -8.29 1.26
N TYR A 100 1.16 -7.14 1.88
CA TYR A 100 2.14 -6.37 2.65
C TYR A 100 2.59 -7.10 3.91
N VAL A 101 1.67 -7.76 4.64
CA VAL A 101 2.01 -8.55 5.82
C VAL A 101 2.92 -9.72 5.46
N ALA A 102 2.58 -10.49 4.43
CA ALA A 102 3.39 -11.63 3.97
C ALA A 102 4.75 -11.17 3.43
N GLY A 103 4.78 -10.09 2.64
CA GLY A 103 6.01 -9.49 2.13
C GLY A 103 6.94 -9.05 3.25
N LEU A 104 6.41 -8.35 4.25
CA LEU A 104 7.17 -7.91 5.42
C LEU A 104 7.69 -9.10 6.24
N ALA A 105 6.84 -10.09 6.51
CA ALA A 105 7.24 -11.29 7.25
C ALA A 105 8.37 -12.05 6.54
N LEU A 106 8.31 -12.20 5.20
CA LEU A 106 9.36 -12.85 4.43
C LEU A 106 10.63 -12.00 4.32
N ALA A 107 10.49 -10.69 4.14
CA ALA A 107 11.64 -9.80 4.03
C ALA A 107 12.42 -9.68 5.35
N TRP A 108 11.77 -9.96 6.49
CA TRP A 108 12.37 -9.90 7.83
C TRP A 108 12.85 -11.22 8.41
N ARG A 109 12.54 -12.35 7.76
CA ARG A 109 13.22 -13.63 8.00
C ARG A 109 14.71 -13.54 7.64
#